data_AF-A0A6C0EQZ9-F1
#
_entry.id   AF-A0A6C0EQZ9-F1
#
_cell.length_a   1.000
_cell.length_b   1.000
_cell.length_c   1.000
_cell.angle_alpha   90.00
_cell.angle_beta   90.00
_cell.angle_gamma   90.00
#
_symmetry.space_group_name_H-M   'P 1'
#
loop_
_entity.id
_entity.type
_entity.pdbx_description
1 polymer ?
#
loop_
_entity_poly.entity_id
_entity_poly.type
_entity_poly.pdbx_seq_one_letter_code
_entity_poly.pdbx_strand_id
1 'polypeptide(L)'
;MTPDESYSMLLLAFLLVVVTQKQFSHSVLELLLKLTRPGATVALLALLVVVYSKGLHYTFLVLSLIIVFLLKDMWTAWPKSDARRLELEIGRDQDRFDHSSSIDLQMADKTVTHASPSMYAHDWSPKLLVFPPSAATQFEMNG
;
A
#
# COMPACT_ATOMS: atom_id res chain seq x y z
N MET A 1 19.94 -33.29 -27.33
CA MET A 1 19.71 -32.03 -26.61
C MET A 1 19.46 -32.37 -25.16
N THR A 2 20.20 -31.75 -24.26
CA THR A 2 19.88 -31.82 -22.84
C THR A 2 18.58 -31.04 -22.56
N PRO A 3 17.80 -31.38 -21.53
CA PRO A 3 16.59 -30.63 -21.21
C PRO A 3 16.85 -29.13 -21.00
N ASP A 4 18.02 -28.75 -20.45
CA ASP A 4 18.44 -27.34 -20.28
C ASP A 4 18.63 -26.62 -21.63
N GLU A 5 19.25 -27.27 -22.61
CA GLU A 5 19.38 -26.73 -23.98
C GLU A 5 18.02 -26.57 -24.66
N SER A 6 17.12 -27.55 -24.52
CA SER A 6 15.79 -27.47 -25.13
C SER A 6 14.95 -26.34 -24.52
N TYR A 7 14.96 -26.18 -23.19
CA TYR A 7 14.23 -25.11 -22.52
C TYR A 7 14.82 -23.73 -22.80
N SER A 8 16.15 -23.60 -22.77
CA SER A 8 16.82 -22.33 -23.09
C SER A 8 16.57 -21.90 -24.53
N MET A 9 16.59 -22.82 -25.51
CA MET A 9 16.27 -22.51 -26.91
C MET A 9 14.83 -22.00 -27.08
N LEU A 10 13.86 -22.63 -26.40
CA LEU A 10 12.47 -22.16 -26.41
C LEU A 10 12.33 -20.77 -25.79
N LEU A 11 12.96 -20.54 -24.62
CA LEU A 11 12.94 -19.23 -23.97
C LEU A 11 13.64 -18.16 -24.80
N LEU A 12 14.69 -18.52 -25.55
CA LEU A 12 15.43 -17.58 -26.38
C LEU A 12 14.62 -17.19 -27.63
N ALA A 13 13.90 -18.14 -28.23
CA ALA A 13 12.93 -17.84 -29.29
C ALA A 13 11.82 -16.91 -28.78
N PHE A 14 11.30 -17.16 -27.57
CA PHE A 14 10.33 -16.28 -26.93
C PHE A 14 10.90 -14.87 -26.68
N LEU A 15 12.13 -14.77 -26.15
CA LEU A 15 12.81 -13.49 -25.93
C LEU A 15 12.94 -12.70 -27.25
N LEU A 16 13.28 -13.35 -28.36
CA LEU A 16 13.34 -12.71 -29.68
C LEU A 16 11.98 -12.12 -30.11
N VAL A 17 10.89 -12.85 -29.89
CA VAL A 17 9.53 -12.35 -30.17
C VAL A 17 9.21 -11.13 -29.31
N VAL A 18 9.53 -11.17 -28.01
CA VAL A 18 9.30 -10.03 -27.11
C VAL A 18 10.12 -8.81 -27.53
N VAL A 19 11.40 -9.00 -27.85
CA VAL A 19 12.29 -7.91 -28.29
C VAL A 19 11.79 -7.28 -29.59
N THR A 20 11.30 -8.07 -30.54
CA THR A 20 10.74 -7.57 -31.80
C THR A 20 9.43 -6.81 -31.60
N GLN A 21 8.57 -7.27 -30.68
CA GLN A 21 7.33 -6.59 -30.33
C GLN A 21 7.53 -5.39 -29.39
N LYS A 22 8.72 -5.23 -28.80
CA LYS A 22 9.14 -4.17 -27.87
C LYS A 22 8.33 -4.07 -26.57
N GLN A 23 7.36 -4.95 -26.35
CA GLN A 23 6.53 -4.97 -25.15
C GLN A 23 6.05 -6.39 -24.83
N PHE A 24 5.92 -6.69 -23.55
CA PHE A 24 5.14 -7.85 -23.11
C PHE A 24 3.64 -7.64 -23.28
N SER A 25 2.89 -8.72 -23.37
CA SER A 25 1.43 -8.64 -23.47
C SER A 25 0.83 -8.02 -22.21
N HIS A 26 -0.21 -7.20 -22.39
CA HIS A 26 -0.90 -6.54 -21.29
C HIS A 26 -1.43 -7.53 -20.24
N SER A 27 -1.91 -8.71 -20.66
CA SER A 27 -2.42 -9.74 -19.75
C SER A 27 -1.35 -10.29 -18.81
N VAL A 28 -0.11 -10.46 -19.28
CA VAL A 28 1.01 -10.93 -18.44
C VAL A 28 1.40 -9.85 -17.43
N LEU A 29 1.47 -8.60 -17.88
CA LEU A 29 1.74 -7.44 -17.01
C LEU A 29 0.66 -7.27 -15.94
N GLU A 30 -0.61 -7.44 -16.29
CA GLU A 30 -1.75 -7.35 -15.36
C GLU A 30 -1.70 -8.46 -14.30
N LEU A 31 -1.35 -9.69 -14.69
CA LEU A 31 -1.20 -10.80 -13.77
C LEU A 31 -0.09 -10.54 -12.74
N LEU A 32 1.03 -9.97 -13.17
CA LEU A 32 2.12 -9.56 -12.27
C LEU A 32 1.70 -8.42 -11.34
N LEU A 33 0.87 -7.49 -11.82
CA LEU A 33 0.35 -6.37 -11.03
C LEU A 33 -0.59 -6.80 -9.90
N LYS A 34 -1.36 -7.88 -10.08
CA LYS A 34 -2.15 -8.48 -8.98
C LYS A 34 -1.27 -8.84 -7.78
N LEU A 35 -0.02 -9.24 -8.04
CA LEU A 35 0.97 -9.59 -7.04
C LEU A 35 1.70 -8.38 -6.42
N THR A 36 1.42 -7.16 -6.89
CA THR A 36 2.16 -5.91 -6.60
C THR A 36 3.54 -5.86 -7.25
N ARG A 37 4.07 -4.66 -7.52
CA ARG A 37 5.44 -4.51 -8.10
C ARG A 37 6.54 -5.16 -7.24
N PRO A 38 6.62 -4.91 -5.92
CA PRO A 38 7.62 -5.58 -5.08
C PRO A 38 7.33 -7.08 -4.91
N GLY A 39 6.06 -7.50 -4.91
CA GLY A 39 5.74 -8.92 -4.87
C GLY A 39 6.14 -9.65 -6.17
N ALA A 40 5.95 -9.01 -7.32
CA ALA A 40 6.38 -9.51 -8.61
C ALA A 40 7.91 -9.63 -8.69
N THR A 41 8.68 -8.64 -8.21
CA THR A 41 10.16 -8.73 -8.21
C THR A 41 10.65 -9.90 -7.34
N VAL A 42 10.07 -10.07 -6.15
CA VAL A 42 10.42 -11.18 -5.24
C VAL A 42 10.04 -12.53 -5.86
N ALA A 43 8.87 -12.64 -6.47
CA ALA A 43 8.43 -13.87 -7.13
C ALA A 43 9.34 -14.25 -8.32
N LEU A 44 9.73 -13.28 -9.15
CA LEU A 44 10.63 -13.51 -10.28
C LEU A 44 12.05 -13.89 -9.81
N LEU A 45 12.54 -13.29 -8.72
CA LEU A 45 13.81 -13.69 -8.10
C LEU A 45 13.74 -15.12 -7.52
N ALA A 46 12.66 -15.45 -6.83
CA ALA A 46 12.45 -16.80 -6.30
C ALA A 46 12.45 -17.84 -7.43
N LEU A 47 11.81 -17.52 -8.57
CA LEU A 47 11.83 -18.37 -9.76
C LEU A 47 13.26 -18.61 -10.27
N LEU A 48 14.10 -17.57 -10.33
CA LEU A 48 15.50 -17.71 -10.73
C LEU A 48 16.30 -18.62 -9.79
N VAL A 49 16.12 -18.46 -8.48
CA VAL A 49 16.77 -19.31 -7.47
C VAL A 49 16.36 -20.77 -7.65
N VAL A 50 15.07 -21.03 -7.90
CA VAL A 50 14.58 -22.40 -8.16
C VAL A 50 15.21 -22.99 -9.41
N VAL A 51 15.27 -22.24 -10.51
CA VAL A 51 15.89 -22.72 -11.77
C VAL A 51 17.37 -23.01 -11.57
N TYR A 52 18.09 -22.13 -10.88
CA TYR A 52 19.51 -22.33 -10.58
C TYR A 52 19.74 -23.55 -9.67
N SER A 53 18.91 -23.75 -8.65
CA SER A 53 19.01 -24.90 -7.74
C SER A 53 18.82 -26.26 -8.44
N LYS A 54 18.16 -26.27 -9.61
CA LYS A 54 17.97 -27.46 -10.44
C LYS A 54 19.12 -27.73 -11.41
N GLY A 55 20.17 -26.90 -11.41
CA GLY A 55 21.32 -27.04 -12.31
C GLY A 55 21.05 -26.63 -13.77
N LEU A 56 19.96 -25.90 -14.03
CA LEU A 56 19.58 -25.44 -15.37
C LEU A 56 20.25 -24.08 -15.66
N HIS A 57 21.55 -24.10 -15.95
CA HIS A 57 22.35 -22.89 -16.08
C HIS A 57 22.02 -22.08 -17.34
N TYR A 58 21.79 -22.74 -18.48
CA TYR A 58 21.44 -22.02 -19.71
C TYR A 58 20.03 -21.42 -19.62
N THR A 59 19.08 -22.20 -19.08
CA THR A 59 17.71 -21.72 -18.82
C THR A 59 17.73 -20.54 -17.85
N PHE A 60 18.54 -20.60 -16.78
CA PHE A 60 18.70 -19.50 -15.83
C PHE A 60 19.17 -18.21 -16.51
N LEU A 61 20.18 -18.29 -17.37
CA LEU A 61 20.71 -17.12 -18.07
C LEU A 61 19.67 -16.45 -18.94
N VAL A 62 18.99 -17.23 -19.81
CA VAL A 62 17.97 -16.67 -20.71
C VAL A 62 16.78 -16.13 -19.93
N LEU A 63 16.34 -16.86 -18.89
CA LEU A 63 15.24 -16.43 -18.03
C LEU A 63 15.57 -15.13 -17.28
N SER A 64 16.82 -14.95 -16.84
CA SER A 64 17.27 -13.73 -16.17
C SER A 64 17.13 -12.51 -17.10
N LEU A 65 17.49 -12.65 -18.37
CA LEU A 65 17.33 -11.58 -19.37
C LEU A 65 15.85 -11.24 -19.60
N ILE A 66 15.00 -12.27 -19.75
CA ILE A 66 13.55 -12.09 -19.90
C ILE A 66 12.99 -11.32 -18.69
N ILE A 67 13.40 -11.68 -17.48
CA ILE A 67 12.95 -11.04 -16.24
C ILE A 67 13.36 -9.56 -16.19
N VAL A 68 14.58 -9.21 -16.61
CA VAL A 68 15.00 -7.79 -16.66
C VAL A 68 14.12 -6.99 -17.62
N PHE A 69 13.85 -7.52 -18.82
CA PHE A 69 12.96 -6.86 -19.78
C PHE A 69 11.53 -6.75 -19.24
N LEU A 70 11.02 -7.81 -18.62
CA LEU A 70 9.67 -7.85 -18.06
C LEU A 70 9.51 -6.84 -16.92
N LEU A 71 10.52 -6.75 -16.04
CA LEU A 71 10.56 -5.76 -14.99
C LEU A 71 10.59 -4.36 -15.60
N LYS A 72 11.50 -4.09 -16.54
CA LYS A 72 11.56 -2.78 -17.22
C LYS A 72 10.18 -2.38 -17.75
N ASP A 73 9.52 -3.26 -18.50
CA ASP A 73 8.19 -2.99 -19.06
C ASP A 73 7.13 -2.81 -17.97
N MET A 74 7.17 -3.59 -16.89
CA MET A 74 6.26 -3.40 -15.75
C MET A 74 6.44 -2.04 -15.07
N TRP A 75 7.68 -1.57 -14.95
CA TRP A 75 8.01 -0.28 -14.34
C TRP A 75 7.71 0.91 -15.27
N THR A 76 7.80 0.74 -16.59
CA THR A 76 7.58 1.82 -17.57
C THR A 76 6.14 1.88 -18.12
N ALA A 77 5.47 0.74 -18.31
CA ALA A 77 4.12 0.68 -18.87
C ALA A 77 3.09 1.28 -17.92
N TRP A 78 3.35 1.22 -16.62
CA TRP A 78 2.52 1.81 -15.59
C TRP A 78 3.36 2.83 -14.81
N PRO A 79 3.65 4.02 -15.36
CA PRO A 79 4.45 5.02 -14.64
C PRO A 79 3.78 5.44 -13.32
N LYS A 80 2.45 5.29 -13.25
CA LYS A 80 1.65 5.52 -12.06
C LYS A 80 1.10 4.20 -11.55
N SER A 81 1.52 3.77 -10.36
CA SER A 81 0.74 2.82 -9.55
C SER A 81 -0.57 3.45 -9.05
N ASP A 82 -1.07 4.48 -9.75
CA ASP A 82 -2.29 5.19 -9.42
C ASP A 82 -3.50 4.32 -9.66
N ALA A 83 -3.56 3.36 -10.59
CA ALA A 83 -4.81 2.63 -10.80
C ALA A 83 -5.29 1.88 -9.53
N ARG A 84 -4.41 1.14 -8.85
CA ARG A 84 -4.74 0.50 -7.56
C ARG A 84 -4.88 1.51 -6.42
N ARG A 85 -4.04 2.54 -6.39
CA ARG A 85 -4.15 3.59 -5.36
C ARG A 85 -5.47 4.36 -5.51
N LEU A 86 -5.87 4.65 -6.73
CA LEU A 86 -7.11 5.31 -7.15
C LEU A 86 -8.29 4.38 -6.90
N GLU A 87 -8.18 3.07 -7.16
CA GLU A 87 -9.20 2.09 -6.80
C GLU A 87 -9.37 1.99 -5.27
N LEU A 88 -8.28 1.98 -4.50
CA LEU A 88 -8.31 2.04 -3.05
C LEU A 88 -8.82 3.40 -2.53
N GLU A 89 -8.50 4.50 -3.19
CA GLU A 89 -9.00 5.85 -2.87
C GLU A 89 -10.50 5.97 -3.21
N ILE A 90 -10.95 5.43 -4.35
CA ILE A 90 -12.36 5.35 -4.77
C ILE A 90 -13.13 4.46 -3.80
N GLY A 91 -12.61 3.29 -3.43
CA GLY A 91 -13.23 2.41 -2.44
C GLY A 91 -13.37 3.11 -1.07
N ARG A 92 -12.31 3.76 -0.59
CA ARG A 92 -12.35 4.54 0.65
C ARG A 92 -13.34 5.71 0.57
N ASP A 93 -13.45 6.37 -0.58
CA ASP A 93 -14.45 7.42 -0.76
C ASP A 93 -15.86 6.85 -0.86
N GLN A 94 -16.07 5.69 -1.46
CA GLN A 94 -17.38 5.01 -1.46
C GLN A 94 -17.80 4.60 -0.05
N ASP A 95 -16.88 4.07 0.76
CA ASP A 95 -17.15 3.72 2.17
C ASP A 95 -17.57 4.95 3.00
N ARG A 96 -17.07 6.15 2.68
CA ARG A 96 -17.52 7.40 3.33
C ARG A 96 -18.98 7.74 3.01
N PHE A 97 -19.51 7.25 1.90
CA PHE A 97 -20.89 7.50 1.48
C PHE A 97 -21.84 6.33 1.78
N ASP A 98 -21.37 5.29 2.45
CA ASP A 98 -22.24 4.23 2.95
C ASP A 98 -22.79 4.60 4.33
N HIS A 99 -24.12 4.65 4.41
CA HIS A 99 -24.84 5.00 5.63
C HIS A 99 -24.58 4.03 6.79
N SER A 100 -24.29 2.77 6.47
CA SER A 100 -24.08 1.72 7.49
C SER A 100 -22.76 1.86 8.24
N SER A 101 -21.76 2.50 7.62
CA SER A 101 -20.37 2.58 8.11
C SER A 101 -19.86 4.01 8.29
N SER A 102 -20.49 5.00 7.67
CA SER A 102 -20.09 6.41 7.76
C SER A 102 -20.73 7.13 8.94
N ILE A 103 -19.91 7.51 9.92
CA ILE A 103 -20.35 8.25 11.10
C ILE A 103 -20.84 9.66 10.77
N ASP A 104 -20.29 10.27 9.71
CA ASP A 104 -20.67 11.62 9.27
C ASP A 104 -22.10 11.63 8.71
N LEU A 105 -22.46 10.61 7.93
CA LEU A 105 -23.83 10.43 7.43
C LEU A 105 -24.81 10.09 8.56
N GLN A 106 -24.40 9.24 9.50
CA GLN A 106 -25.23 8.89 10.67
C GLN A 106 -25.48 10.09 11.59
N MET A 107 -24.51 11.00 11.73
CA MET A 107 -24.70 12.26 12.45
C MET A 107 -25.57 13.25 11.67
N ALA A 108 -25.38 13.35 10.36
CA ALA A 108 -26.19 14.22 9.49
C ALA A 108 -27.68 13.83 9.54
N ASP A 109 -27.96 12.53 9.49
CA ASP A 109 -29.32 11.97 9.54
C ASP A 109 -29.84 11.80 10.98
N LYS A 110 -29.03 12.17 11.98
CA LYS A 110 -29.36 12.11 13.41
C LYS A 110 -29.68 10.70 13.92
N THR A 111 -29.24 9.66 13.21
CA THR A 111 -29.37 8.28 13.67
C THR A 111 -28.40 7.99 14.82
N VAL A 112 -27.24 8.67 14.84
CA VAL A 112 -26.31 8.70 15.95
C VAL A 112 -26.15 10.15 16.42
N THR A 113 -26.36 10.40 17.70
CA THR A 113 -26.05 11.67 18.34
C THR A 113 -24.93 11.43 19.34
N HIS A 114 -23.85 12.21 19.24
CA HIS A 114 -22.90 12.25 20.35
C HIS A 114 -23.63 12.82 21.57
N ALA A 115 -23.55 12.11 22.69
CA ALA A 115 -23.86 12.72 23.98
C ALA A 115 -23.00 13.97 24.08
N SER A 116 -23.62 15.13 24.29
CA SER A 116 -22.89 16.36 24.55
C SER A 116 -21.88 16.07 25.68
N PRO A 117 -20.63 16.55 25.58
CA PRO A 117 -19.68 16.41 26.68
C PRO A 117 -20.39 16.83 27.95
N SER A 118 -20.32 16.01 29.01
CA SER A 118 -20.96 16.35 30.28
C SER A 118 -20.36 17.67 30.73
N MET A 119 -21.09 18.77 30.49
CA MET A 119 -20.66 20.10 30.93
C MET A 119 -20.84 20.10 32.44
N TYR A 120 -19.77 19.71 33.14
CA TYR A 120 -19.61 19.77 34.58
C TYR A 120 -20.56 18.83 35.35
N ALA A 121 -19.96 17.97 36.17
CA ALA A 121 -20.72 17.36 37.27
C ALA A 121 -21.31 18.52 38.10
N HIS A 122 -22.62 18.50 38.32
CA HIS A 122 -23.34 19.52 39.10
C HIS A 122 -22.76 19.69 40.53
N ASP A 123 -22.01 18.68 40.99
CA ASP A 123 -21.45 18.59 42.34
C ASP A 123 -19.97 19.03 42.43
N TRP A 124 -19.34 19.45 41.33
CA TRP A 124 -18.01 20.01 41.39
C TRP A 124 -18.08 21.50 41.74
N SER A 125 -17.89 21.81 43.02
CA SER A 125 -17.60 23.15 43.51
C SER A 125 -16.10 23.41 43.38
N PRO A 126 -15.61 24.09 42.33
CA PRO A 126 -14.29 24.67 42.39
C PRO A 126 -14.34 25.71 43.53
N LYS A 127 -13.63 25.45 44.63
CA LYS A 127 -13.27 26.51 45.58
C LYS A 127 -12.52 27.54 44.76
N LEU A 128 -13.22 28.62 44.41
CA LEU A 128 -12.66 29.76 43.72
C LEU A 128 -11.34 30.10 44.41
N LEU A 129 -10.24 30.06 43.65
CA LEU A 129 -9.02 30.72 44.06
C LEU A 129 -9.38 32.20 44.19
N VAL A 130 -9.66 32.64 45.42
CA VAL A 130 -9.86 34.05 45.75
C VAL A 130 -8.49 34.69 45.62
N PHE A 131 -8.14 35.09 44.41
CA PHE A 131 -7.06 36.02 44.16
C PHE A 131 -7.64 37.45 44.07
N PRO A 132 -6.92 38.44 44.63
CA PRO A 132 -5.66 38.32 45.35
C PRO A 132 -5.85 37.95 46.84
N PRO A 133 -4.86 37.27 47.46
CA PRO A 133 -4.83 36.98 48.89
C PRO A 133 -4.88 38.28 49.72
N SER A 134 -5.40 38.19 50.94
CA SER A 134 -5.52 39.34 51.84
C SER A 134 -4.15 39.98 52.12
N ALA A 135 -4.12 41.29 52.38
CA ALA A 135 -2.88 42.02 52.65
C ALA A 135 -2.06 41.42 53.81
N ALA A 136 -2.74 40.83 54.81
CA ALA A 136 -2.08 40.12 55.91
C ALA A 136 -1.30 38.89 55.42
N THR A 137 -1.91 38.11 54.52
CA THR A 137 -1.28 36.92 53.93
C THR A 137 -0.11 37.29 53.00
N GLN A 138 -0.19 38.43 52.31
CA GLN A 138 0.92 38.94 51.50
C GLN A 138 2.09 39.42 52.36
N PHE A 139 1.83 40.07 53.49
CA PHE A 139 2.87 40.50 54.41
C PHE A 139 3.63 39.30 55.00
N GLU A 140 2.90 38.28 55.44
CA GLU A 140 3.48 37.05 55.99
C GLU A 140 4.33 36.27 54.97
N MET A 141 3.97 36.32 53.68
CA MET A 141 4.76 35.68 52.62
C MET A 141 5.98 36.47 52.16
N ASN A 142 5.99 37.80 52.33
CA ASN A 142 7.06 38.67 51.83
C ASN A 142 8.08 39.09 52.91
N GLY A 143 7.82 38.83 54.19
CA GLY A 143 8.71 39.11 55.30
C GLY A 143 8.50 40.48 55.93
#